data_AF-R4U0C3-F1
#
_entry.id   AF-R4U0C3-F1
#
_cell.length_a   1.000
_cell.length_b   1.000
_cell.length_c   1.000
_cell.angle_alpha   90.00
_cell.angle_beta   90.00
_cell.angle_gamma   90.00
#
_symmetry.space_group_name_H-M   'P 1'
#
loop_
_entity.id
_entity.type
_entity.pdbx_description
1 polymer ?
#
loop_
_entity_poly.entity_id
_entity_poly.type
_entity_poly.pdbx_seq_one_letter_code
_entity_poly.pdbx_strand_id
1 'polypeptide(L)'
;MFELMSNFVGMLMFAEMTGDITKGLAYLGSGIAAIGCLGAGIGQGYTGGKAVEAVSRNPEVEGKVRTLFIVAAAISESGAIYALVISIILAFVVA
;
A
#
# COMPACT_ATOMS: atom_id res chain seq x y z
N MET A 1 -30.78 -40.16 8.50
CA MET A 1 -29.37 -40.30 8.09
C MET A 1 -29.08 -39.55 6.79
N PHE A 2 -29.87 -39.73 5.72
CA PHE A 2 -29.73 -38.98 4.46
C PHE A 2 -29.90 -37.46 4.62
N GLU A 3 -30.92 -37.02 5.36
CA GLU A 3 -31.19 -35.60 5.62
C GLU A 3 -30.08 -34.92 6.44
N LEU A 4 -29.52 -35.64 7.42
CA LEU A 4 -28.37 -35.18 8.22
C LEU A 4 -27.13 -34.99 7.34
N MET A 5 -26.87 -35.92 6.41
CA MET A 5 -25.80 -35.77 5.43
C MET A 5 -26.03 -34.58 4.49
N SER A 6 -27.26 -34.39 4.00
CA SER A 6 -27.60 -33.25 3.13
C SER A 6 -27.37 -31.90 3.83
N ASN A 7 -27.79 -31.79 5.09
CA ASN A 7 -27.58 -30.56 5.89
C ASN A 7 -26.09 -30.29 6.17
N PHE A 8 -25.31 -31.35 6.40
CA PHE A 8 -23.86 -31.23 6.62
C PHE A 8 -23.12 -30.80 5.34
N VAL A 9 -23.49 -31.34 4.18
CA VAL A 9 -22.95 -30.93 2.88
C VAL A 9 -23.34 -29.48 2.57
N GLY A 10 -24.60 -29.09 2.82
CA GLY A 10 -25.04 -27.70 2.65
C GLY A 10 -24.26 -26.70 3.50
N MET A 11 -23.96 -27.06 4.75
CA MET A 11 -23.13 -26.24 5.65
C MET A 11 -21.69 -26.09 5.13
N LEU A 12 -21.10 -27.16 4.61
CA LEU A 12 -19.75 -27.13 4.01
C LEU A 12 -19.69 -26.23 2.77
N MET A 13 -20.66 -26.36 1.86
CA MET A 13 -20.72 -25.51 0.66
C MET A 13 -20.90 -24.03 1.00
N PHE A 14 -21.70 -23.72 2.02
CA PHE A 14 -21.89 -22.34 2.49
C PHE A 14 -20.61 -21.77 3.12
N ALA A 15 -19.87 -22.58 3.89
CA ALA A 15 -18.60 -22.17 4.48
C ALA A 15 -17.53 -21.86 3.41
N GLU A 16 -17.44 -22.67 2.36
CA GLU A 16 -16.50 -22.48 1.24
C GLU A 16 -16.83 -21.21 0.44
N MET A 17 -18.11 -20.98 0.13
CA MET A 17 -18.57 -19.75 -0.54
C MET A 17 -18.24 -18.48 0.27
N THR A 18 -18.35 -18.55 1.60
CA THR A 18 -18.00 -17.42 2.47
C THR A 18 -16.50 -17.13 2.40
N GLY A 19 -15.67 -18.18 2.38
CA GLY A 19 -14.22 -18.07 2.24
C GLY A 19 -13.79 -17.37 0.94
N ASP A 20 -14.37 -17.74 -0.19
CA ASP A 20 -14.06 -17.11 -1.49
C ASP A 20 -14.43 -15.62 -1.52
N ILE A 21 -15.59 -15.26 -0.96
CA ILE A 21 -16.00 -13.85 -0.87
C ILE A 21 -15.03 -13.06 0.02
N THR A 22 -14.62 -13.61 1.16
CA THR A 22 -13.65 -12.95 2.05
C THR A 22 -12.31 -12.69 1.34
N LYS A 23 -11.80 -13.66 0.56
CA LYS A 23 -10.57 -13.47 -0.23
C LYS A 23 -10.73 -12.42 -1.32
N GLY A 24 -11.86 -12.43 -2.03
CA GLY A 24 -12.17 -11.42 -3.04
C GLY A 24 -12.16 -10.00 -2.46
N LEU A 25 -12.74 -9.80 -1.27
CA LEU A 25 -12.72 -8.52 -0.57
C LEU A 25 -11.32 -8.12 -0.10
N ALA A 26 -10.50 -9.09 0.35
CA ALA A 26 -9.14 -8.84 0.77
C ALA A 26 -8.25 -8.36 -0.40
N TYR A 27 -8.37 -8.96 -1.59
CA TYR A 27 -7.66 -8.49 -2.79
C TYR A 27 -8.13 -7.09 -3.23
N LEU A 28 -9.42 -6.80 -3.14
CA LEU A 28 -9.96 -5.46 -3.40
C LEU A 28 -9.39 -4.43 -2.43
N GLY A 29 -9.38 -4.74 -1.13
CA GLY A 29 -8.79 -3.90 -0.09
C GLY A 29 -7.29 -3.68 -0.29
N SER A 30 -6.56 -4.71 -0.74
CA SER A 30 -5.13 -4.62 -1.06
C SER A 30 -4.86 -3.60 -2.18
N GLY A 31 -5.65 -3.63 -3.25
CA GLY A 31 -5.53 -2.67 -4.34
C GLY A 31 -5.84 -1.22 -3.91
N ILE A 32 -6.85 -1.04 -3.06
CA ILE A 32 -7.21 0.27 -2.51
C ILE A 32 -6.09 0.80 -1.61
N ALA A 33 -5.52 -0.04 -0.74
CA ALA A 33 -4.41 0.35 0.13
C ALA A 33 -3.21 0.86 -0.67
N ALA A 34 -2.89 0.23 -1.81
CA ALA A 34 -1.78 0.62 -2.67
C ALA A 34 -1.91 2.04 -3.26
N ILE A 35 -3.14 2.59 -3.36
CA ILE A 35 -3.36 3.99 -3.79
C ILE A 35 -2.68 4.97 -2.84
N GLY A 36 -2.51 4.61 -1.56
CA GLY A 36 -1.78 5.42 -0.58
C GLY A 36 -0.34 5.77 -0.99
N CYS A 37 0.29 4.96 -1.85
CA CYS A 37 1.63 5.21 -2.37
C CYS A 37 1.72 6.44 -3.29
N LEU A 38 0.60 6.90 -3.87
CA LEU A 38 0.57 8.08 -4.74
C LEU A 38 1.01 9.35 -3.99
N GLY A 39 0.70 9.45 -2.70
CA GLY A 39 1.09 10.59 -1.87
C GLY A 39 2.60 10.77 -1.81
N ALA A 40 3.36 9.68 -1.66
CA ALA A 40 4.81 9.73 -1.66
C ALA A 40 5.37 10.09 -3.04
N GLY A 41 4.84 9.50 -4.11
CA GLY A 41 5.28 9.83 -5.48
C GLY A 41 5.11 11.31 -5.82
N ILE A 42 3.97 11.90 -5.46
CA ILE A 42 3.71 13.33 -5.68
C ILE A 42 4.60 14.20 -4.77
N GLY A 43 4.71 13.85 -3.48
CA GLY A 43 5.51 14.59 -2.50
C GLY A 43 7.00 14.62 -2.84
N GLN A 44 7.57 13.46 -3.21
CA GLN A 44 8.96 13.36 -3.64
C GLN A 44 9.20 14.02 -4.99
N GLY A 45 8.29 13.89 -5.95
CA GLY A 45 8.40 14.59 -7.24
C GLY A 45 8.45 16.10 -7.07
N TYR A 46 7.57 16.66 -6.23
CA TYR A 46 7.54 18.10 -5.95
C TYR A 46 8.81 18.58 -5.22
N THR A 47 9.17 17.92 -4.12
CA THR A 47 10.34 18.31 -3.31
C THR A 47 11.65 18.10 -4.08
N GLY A 48 11.74 17.05 -4.90
CA GLY A 48 12.88 16.80 -5.80
C GLY A 48 13.02 17.89 -6.86
N GLY A 49 11.92 18.30 -7.50
CA GLY A 49 11.92 19.44 -8.43
C GLY A 49 12.42 20.72 -7.78
N LYS A 50 11.96 21.01 -6.54
CA LYS A 50 12.43 22.18 -5.77
C LYS A 50 13.89 22.08 -5.35
N ALA A 51 14.38 20.89 -5.03
CA ALA A 51 15.80 20.68 -4.76
C ALA A 51 16.66 21.01 -6.00
N VAL A 52 16.26 20.54 -7.18
CA VAL A 52 16.98 20.84 -8.44
C VAL A 52 16.94 22.33 -8.79
N GLU A 53 15.79 23.00 -8.63
CA GLU A 53 15.69 24.46 -8.79
C GLU A 53 16.63 25.22 -7.84
N ALA A 54 16.73 24.77 -6.57
CA ALA A 54 17.60 25.41 -5.59
C ALA A 54 19.11 25.23 -5.93
N VAL A 55 19.51 24.02 -6.30
CA VAL A 55 20.90 23.70 -6.68
C VAL A 55 21.31 24.40 -7.96
N SER A 56 20.43 24.44 -8.97
CA SER A 56 20.74 25.12 -10.23
C SER A 56 20.98 26.63 -10.08
N ARG A 57 20.31 27.28 -9.12
CA ARG A 57 20.52 28.70 -8.80
C ARG A 57 21.77 28.94 -7.96
N ASN A 58 22.08 28.03 -7.04
CA ASN A 58 23.20 28.16 -6.11
C ASN A 58 23.90 26.80 -5.94
N PRO A 59 24.86 26.45 -6.82
CA PRO A 59 25.53 25.14 -6.77
C PRO A 59 26.30 24.90 -5.47
N GLU A 60 26.78 25.97 -4.84
CA GLU A 60 27.53 25.95 -3.58
C GLU A 60 26.73 25.41 -2.38
N VAL A 61 25.39 25.40 -2.43
CA VAL A 61 24.54 24.85 -1.35
C VAL A 61 24.06 23.41 -1.61
N GLU A 62 24.57 22.73 -2.64
CA GLU A 62 24.14 21.38 -3.04
C GLU A 62 24.10 20.40 -1.86
N GLY A 63 25.17 20.33 -1.06
CA GLY A 63 25.25 19.40 0.07
C GLY A 63 24.15 19.61 1.11
N LYS A 64 23.81 20.87 1.40
CA LYS A 64 22.73 21.21 2.35
C LYS A 64 21.36 20.90 1.76
N VAL A 65 21.14 21.22 0.48
CA VAL A 65 19.88 20.93 -0.22
C VAL A 65 19.65 19.43 -0.31
N ARG A 66 20.68 18.64 -0.66
CA ARG A 66 20.60 17.18 -0.70
C ARG A 66 20.23 16.59 0.66
N THR A 67 20.81 17.09 1.74
CA THR A 67 20.49 16.63 3.10
C THR A 67 19.02 16.92 3.44
N LEU A 68 18.54 18.13 3.17
CA LEU A 68 17.13 18.49 3.38
C LEU A 68 16.18 17.68 2.51
N PHE A 69 16.54 17.42 1.25
CA PHE A 69 15.78 16.58 0.34
C PHE A 69 15.66 15.15 0.87
N ILE A 70 16.75 14.53 1.33
CA ILE A 70 16.71 13.16 1.88
C ILE A 70 15.78 13.08 3.10
N VAL A 71 15.83 14.08 3.99
CA VAL A 71 14.93 14.13 5.16
C VAL A 71 13.47 14.27 4.73
N ALA A 72 13.18 15.17 3.79
CA ALA A 72 11.83 15.33 3.25
C ALA A 72 11.33 14.06 2.54
N ALA A 73 12.20 13.42 1.74
CA ALA A 73 11.91 12.19 1.04
C ALA A 73 11.61 11.05 2.02
N ALA A 74 12.39 10.90 3.10
CA ALA A 74 12.17 9.87 4.12
C ALA A 74 10.84 10.06 4.87
N ILE A 75 10.50 11.31 5.23
CA ILE A 75 9.21 11.61 5.85
C ILE A 75 8.06 11.29 4.89
N SER A 76 8.20 11.71 3.62
CA SER A 76 7.21 11.43 2.57
C SER A 76 7.04 9.92 2.32
N GLU A 77 8.12 9.14 2.38
CA GLU A 77 8.11 7.71 2.12
C GLU A 77 7.45 6.90 3.25
N SER A 78 7.56 7.37 4.50
CA SER A 78 7.07 6.64 5.67
C SER A 78 5.59 6.25 5.58
N GLY A 79 4.74 7.13 5.06
CA GLY A 79 3.32 6.86 4.83
C GLY A 79 3.07 5.83 3.73
N ALA A 80 3.85 5.88 2.64
CA ALA A 80 3.74 4.92 1.54
C ALA A 80 4.19 3.51 1.95
N ILE A 81 5.20 3.40 2.81
CA ILE A 81 5.62 2.08 3.35
C ILE A 81 4.47 1.46 4.16
N TYR A 82 3.75 2.23 4.98
CA TYR A 82 2.58 1.68 5.69
C TYR A 82 1.49 1.21 4.73
N ALA A 83 1.17 1.98 3.69
CA ALA A 83 0.20 1.62 2.67
C ALA A 83 0.60 0.33 1.92
N LEU A 84 1.87 0.21 1.54
CA LEU A 84 2.44 -0.98 0.89
C LEU A 84 2.39 -2.21 1.81
N VAL A 85 2.78 -2.06 3.08
CA VAL A 85 2.75 -3.15 4.06
C VAL A 85 1.34 -3.68 4.26
N ILE A 86 0.35 -2.79 4.42
CA ILE A 86 -1.06 -3.19 4.54
C ILE A 86 -1.53 -3.91 3.28
N SER A 87 -1.18 -3.39 2.10
CA SER A 87 -1.51 -4.02 0.81
C SER A 87 -0.96 -5.44 0.70
N ILE A 88 0.31 -5.65 1.08
CA ILE A 88 0.97 -6.97 1.08
C ILE A 88 0.31 -7.93 2.08
N ILE A 89 0.03 -7.47 3.30
CA ILE A 89 -0.61 -8.30 4.33
C ILE A 89 -1.99 -8.76 3.85
N LEU A 90 -2.78 -7.86 3.27
CA LEU A 90 -4.09 -8.21 2.74
C LEU A 90 -4.01 -9.22 1.58
N ALA A 91 -3.04 -9.07 0.68
CA ALA A 91 -2.90 -9.94 -0.48
C ALA A 91 -2.30 -11.32 -0.19
N PHE A 92 -1.36 -11.43 0.76
CA PHE A 92 -0.56 -12.65 0.92
C PHE A 92 -0.74 -13.35 2.27
N VAL A 93 -1.33 -12.68 3.26
CA VAL A 93 -1.55 -13.26 4.60
C VAL A 93 -3.04 -13.47 4.88
N VAL A 94 -3.90 -12.55 4.43
CA VAL A 94 -5.35 -12.60 4.70
C VAL A 94 -6.15 -13.29 3.59
N ALA A 95 -5.74 -13.14 2.33
CA ALA A 95 -6.47 -13.64 1.15
C ALA A 95 -6.07 -15.08 0.74
#